data_AF-A0A7S1WKZ9-F1
#
_entry.id   AF-A0A7S1WKZ9-F1
#
_cell.length_a   1.000
_cell.length_b   1.000
_cell.length_c   1.000
_cell.angle_alpha   90.00
_cell.angle_beta   90.00
_cell.angle_gamma   90.00
#
_symmetry.space_group_name_H-M   'P 1'
#
loop_
_entity.id
_entity.type
_entity.pdbx_description
1 polymer ?
#
loop_
_entity_poly.entity_id
_entity_poly.type
_entity_poly.pdbx_seq_one_letter_code
_entity_poly.pdbx_strand_id
1 'polypeptide(L)'
;SEWRVRAGLRGRLVRNGNSRLLPHMSGFYTCPRDLARIGMLLLSRGVWRGKQIVSQAWIDALSQPCRLNPAYGYLWWLNGQRSMVRVDTDYSHAPASTPRGMLPSAPRDTVIAIGTGGQKLFVSPQTGLVVSCITGKFIDTSDDNRLWTCLMEACPEALRGATGLSGDRP
;
A
#
# COMPACT_ATOMS: atom_id res chain seq x y z
N SER A 1 -15.76 -7.85 17.36
CA SER A 1 -16.37 -8.97 16.60
C SER A 1 -16.91 -8.54 15.23
N GLU A 2 -16.87 -7.26 14.83
CA GLU A 2 -17.56 -6.74 13.63
C GLU A 2 -16.79 -6.87 12.29
N TRP A 3 -15.46 -6.87 12.29
CA TRP A 3 -14.63 -6.85 11.07
C TRP A 3 -14.62 -8.15 10.27
N ARG A 4 -14.91 -9.29 10.92
CA ARG A 4 -15.05 -10.60 10.26
C ARG A 4 -16.19 -10.61 9.23
N VAL A 5 -17.20 -9.76 9.41
CA VAL A 5 -18.47 -9.82 8.67
C VAL A 5 -18.43 -9.04 7.35
N ARG A 6 -17.60 -8.00 7.23
CA ARG A 6 -17.67 -7.07 6.09
C ARG A 6 -16.71 -7.37 4.94
N ALA A 7 -15.48 -7.79 5.24
CA ALA A 7 -14.44 -8.09 4.23
C ALA A 7 -13.85 -9.51 4.35
N GLY A 8 -14.37 -10.35 5.25
CA GLY A 8 -13.89 -11.71 5.46
C GLY A 8 -12.48 -11.81 6.05
N LEU A 9 -11.98 -10.73 6.66
CA LEU A 9 -10.69 -10.70 7.36
C LEU A 9 -10.75 -11.56 8.63
N ARG A 10 -9.77 -12.43 8.82
CA ARG A 10 -9.62 -13.28 10.02
C ARG A 10 -8.71 -12.64 11.07
N GLY A 11 -7.91 -11.64 10.66
CA GLY A 11 -7.05 -10.85 11.53
C GLY A 11 -7.77 -10.26 12.75
N ARG A 12 -6.99 -9.97 13.79
CA ARG A 12 -7.47 -9.48 15.09
C ARG A 12 -6.71 -8.25 15.51
N LEU A 13 -7.44 -7.26 16.01
CA LEU A 13 -6.84 -6.16 16.76
C LEU A 13 -6.56 -6.64 18.18
N VAL A 14 -5.33 -6.53 18.63
CA VAL A 14 -4.91 -6.86 19.98
C VAL A 14 -4.43 -5.57 20.62
N ARG A 15 -5.01 -5.21 21.77
CA ARG A 15 -4.48 -4.13 22.60
C ARG A 15 -3.15 -4.62 23.17
N ASN A 16 -2.06 -4.01 22.72
CA ASN A 16 -0.75 -4.32 23.28
C ASN A 16 -0.60 -3.49 24.56
N GLY A 17 -0.93 -4.10 25.71
CA GLY A 17 -1.04 -3.43 27.01
C GLY A 17 0.25 -2.79 27.53
N ASN A 18 1.39 -3.03 26.87
CA ASN A 18 2.72 -2.51 27.21
C ASN A 18 3.35 -1.63 26.11
N SER A 19 2.68 -1.37 24.97
CA SER A 19 3.26 -0.50 23.94
C SER A 19 2.87 0.96 24.18
N ARG A 20 3.87 1.87 24.24
CA ARG A 20 3.63 3.32 24.14
C ARG A 20 2.97 3.74 22.82
N LEU A 21 2.91 2.84 21.83
CA LEU A 21 2.20 3.04 20.57
C LEU A 21 0.70 2.80 20.78
N LEU A 22 -0.11 3.75 20.31
CA LEU A 22 -1.56 3.67 20.39
C LEU A 22 -2.08 2.47 19.56
N PRO A 23 -3.22 1.84 19.91
CA PRO A 23 -3.75 0.67 19.21
C PRO A 23 -4.08 0.87 17.73
N HIS A 24 -4.16 2.13 17.27
CA HIS A 24 -4.34 2.48 15.86
C HIS A 24 -3.02 2.58 15.08
N MET A 25 -1.88 2.62 15.78
CA MET A 25 -0.53 2.68 15.20
C MET A 25 0.13 1.28 15.15
N SER A 26 -0.31 0.34 15.99
CA SER A 26 0.17 -1.03 16.02
C SER A 26 -0.85 -1.98 16.66
N GLY A 27 -0.69 -3.30 16.44
CA GLY A 27 -1.52 -4.31 17.11
C GLY A 27 -2.55 -5.02 16.23
N PHE A 28 -2.52 -4.84 14.90
CA PHE A 28 -3.30 -5.67 13.99
C PHE A 28 -2.52 -6.95 13.61
N TYR A 29 -2.94 -8.08 14.17
CA TYR A 29 -2.38 -9.40 13.86
C TYR A 29 -3.14 -10.00 12.68
N THR A 30 -2.43 -10.32 11.61
CA THR A 30 -3.03 -10.76 10.36
C THR A 30 -2.12 -11.75 9.63
N CYS A 31 -2.60 -12.31 8.52
CA CYS A 31 -1.82 -13.14 7.60
C CYS A 31 -1.69 -12.45 6.24
N PRO A 32 -0.75 -12.88 5.37
CA PRO A 32 -0.54 -12.24 4.06
C PRO A 32 -1.83 -12.22 3.23
N ARG A 33 -2.60 -13.31 3.26
CA ARG A 33 -3.87 -13.43 2.53
C ARG A 33 -4.91 -12.41 2.97
N ASP A 34 -5.00 -12.12 4.27
CA ASP A 34 -5.93 -11.11 4.79
C ASP A 34 -5.44 -9.70 4.46
N LEU A 35 -4.13 -9.46 4.53
CA LEU A 35 -3.55 -8.19 4.08
C LEU A 35 -3.79 -7.96 2.58
N ALA A 36 -3.69 -8.99 1.76
CA ALA A 36 -4.01 -8.91 0.33
C ALA A 36 -5.50 -8.58 0.09
N ARG A 37 -6.43 -9.05 0.93
CA ARG A 37 -7.85 -8.65 0.83
C ARG A 37 -8.05 -7.15 1.06
N ILE A 38 -7.25 -6.53 1.92
CA ILE A 38 -7.25 -5.06 2.08
C ILE A 38 -6.80 -4.41 0.77
N GLY A 39 -5.74 -4.92 0.13
CA GLY A 39 -5.32 -4.41 -1.18
C GLY A 39 -6.37 -4.59 -2.27
N MET A 40 -7.05 -5.74 -2.31
CA MET A 40 -8.17 -5.97 -3.23
C MET A 40 -9.33 -5.00 -2.98
N LEU A 41 -9.58 -4.64 -1.71
CA LEU A 41 -10.60 -3.64 -1.36
C LEU A 41 -10.22 -2.24 -1.89
N LEU A 42 -8.94 -1.90 -1.92
CA LEU A 42 -8.48 -0.65 -2.56
C LEU A 42 -8.71 -0.71 -4.08
N LEU A 43 -8.32 -1.80 -4.73
CA LEU A 43 -8.52 -1.99 -6.18
C LEU A 43 -9.99 -1.94 -6.57
N SER A 44 -10.88 -2.48 -5.73
CA SER A 44 -12.33 -2.46 -5.96
C SER A 44 -13.00 -1.16 -5.54
N ARG A 45 -12.24 -0.07 -5.34
CA ARG A 45 -12.72 1.24 -4.89
C ARG A 45 -13.62 1.12 -3.65
N GLY A 46 -13.24 0.24 -2.73
CA GLY A 46 -13.87 0.07 -1.42
C GLY A 46 -15.10 -0.82 -1.42
N VAL A 47 -15.44 -1.44 -2.55
CA VAL A 47 -16.59 -2.34 -2.69
C VAL A 47 -16.17 -3.78 -2.41
N TRP A 48 -16.87 -4.45 -1.50
CA TRP A 48 -16.71 -5.88 -1.25
C TRP A 48 -18.04 -6.59 -1.40
N ARG A 49 -18.14 -7.57 -2.30
CA ARG A 49 -19.36 -8.35 -2.56
C ARG A 49 -20.60 -7.45 -2.75
N GLY A 50 -20.47 -6.40 -3.56
CA GLY A 50 -21.56 -5.47 -3.87
C GLY A 50 -21.87 -4.44 -2.77
N LYS A 51 -21.16 -4.45 -1.63
CA LYS A 51 -21.34 -3.47 -0.55
C LYS A 51 -20.16 -2.51 -0.44
N GLN A 52 -20.43 -1.22 -0.33
CA GLN A 52 -19.41 -0.21 -0.02
C GLN A 52 -18.95 -0.38 1.44
N ILE A 53 -17.69 -0.78 1.65
CA ILE A 53 -17.07 -0.94 2.97
C ILE A 53 -16.23 0.28 3.35
N VAL A 54 -15.51 0.85 2.37
CA VAL A 54 -14.68 2.06 2.50
C VAL A 54 -15.16 3.04 1.45
N SER A 55 -15.39 4.32 1.76
CA SER A 55 -15.90 5.26 0.75
C SER A 55 -14.91 5.46 -0.40
N GLN A 56 -15.41 5.65 -1.62
CA GLN A 56 -14.58 5.99 -2.78
C GLN A 56 -13.82 7.30 -2.57
N ALA A 57 -14.46 8.31 -1.97
CA ALA A 57 -13.82 9.60 -1.67
C ALA A 57 -12.59 9.44 -0.75
N TRP A 58 -12.66 8.55 0.24
CA TRP A 58 -11.48 8.25 1.08
C TRP A 58 -10.37 7.60 0.28
N ILE A 59 -10.70 6.71 -0.67
CA ILE A 59 -9.72 6.08 -1.54
C ILE A 59 -9.07 7.11 -2.46
N ASP A 60 -9.85 8.00 -3.06
CA ASP A 60 -9.31 9.06 -3.90
C ASP A 60 -8.40 10.01 -3.10
N ALA A 61 -8.75 10.30 -1.85
CA ALA A 61 -7.95 11.10 -0.94
C ALA A 61 -6.67 10.39 -0.46
N LEU A 62 -6.66 9.05 -0.39
CA LEU A 62 -5.47 8.26 -0.02
C LEU A 62 -4.33 8.45 -1.01
N SER A 63 -4.67 8.63 -2.29
CA SER A 63 -3.71 8.81 -3.37
C SER A 63 -3.24 10.27 -3.53
N GLN A 64 -3.77 11.20 -2.71
CA GLN A 64 -3.36 12.60 -2.74
C GLN A 64 -2.15 12.84 -1.83
N PRO A 65 -1.06 13.42 -2.36
CA PRO A 65 0.08 13.87 -1.56
C PRO A 65 -0.32 14.83 -0.45
N CYS A 66 0.24 14.64 0.74
CA CYS A 66 0.12 15.62 1.82
C CYS A 66 1.23 16.68 1.69
N ARG A 67 0.91 17.92 2.08
CA ARG A 67 1.85 19.06 1.96
C ARG A 67 3.15 18.86 2.73
N LEU A 68 3.10 18.16 3.87
CA LEU A 68 4.26 17.93 4.74
C LEU A 68 5.18 16.81 4.22
N ASN A 69 4.64 15.85 3.48
CA ASN A 69 5.39 14.77 2.89
C ASN A 69 4.75 14.36 1.56
N PRO A 70 5.30 14.81 0.41
CA PRO A 70 4.71 14.55 -0.89
C PRO A 70 4.52 13.06 -1.16
N ALA A 71 5.38 12.19 -0.62
CA ALA A 71 5.30 10.74 -0.72
C ALA A 71 4.30 10.08 0.26
N TYR A 72 3.35 10.82 0.84
CA TYR A 72 2.41 10.28 1.82
C TYR A 72 0.98 10.81 1.63
N GLY A 73 -0.02 9.93 1.71
CA GLY A 73 -1.44 10.25 1.61
C GLY A 73 -2.28 9.29 2.47
N TYR A 74 -3.22 9.83 3.27
CA TYR A 74 -4.05 9.13 4.28
C TYR A 74 -3.50 7.79 4.82
N LEU A 75 -2.34 7.83 5.49
CA LEU A 75 -1.66 6.68 6.11
C LEU A 75 -0.92 5.71 5.16
N TRP A 76 -0.78 6.07 3.88
CA TRP A 76 -0.10 5.30 2.85
C TRP A 76 1.09 6.06 2.26
N TRP A 77 2.13 5.33 1.88
CA TRP A 77 3.23 5.85 1.10
C TRP A 77 2.89 5.82 -0.40
N LEU A 78 3.26 6.89 -1.12
CA LEU A 78 2.96 7.10 -2.53
C LEU A 78 4.24 6.94 -3.35
N ASN A 79 4.32 5.94 -4.22
CA ASN A 79 5.56 5.64 -4.94
C ASN A 79 5.96 6.72 -5.94
N GLY A 80 5.01 7.30 -6.69
CA GLY A 80 5.28 8.19 -7.83
C GLY A 80 5.91 9.54 -7.52
N GLN A 81 6.24 9.82 -6.27
CA GLN A 81 6.63 11.14 -5.80
C GLN A 81 8.15 11.31 -5.88
N ARG A 82 8.59 12.49 -6.29
CA ARG A 82 10.03 12.78 -6.53
C ARG A 82 10.78 13.16 -5.26
N SER A 83 10.06 13.51 -4.21
CA SER A 83 10.60 13.88 -2.91
C SER A 83 9.82 13.18 -1.82
N MET A 84 10.53 12.79 -0.77
CA MET A 84 9.98 12.14 0.40
C MET A 84 10.72 12.63 1.63
N VAL A 85 9.98 12.94 2.69
CA VAL A 85 10.55 13.11 4.01
C VAL A 85 10.50 11.77 4.71
N ARG A 86 11.67 11.17 4.97
CA ARG A 86 11.76 9.96 5.80
C ARG A 86 12.11 10.39 7.20
N VAL A 87 11.47 9.78 8.20
CA VAL A 87 12.00 9.80 9.56
C VAL A 87 12.93 8.61 9.63
N ASP A 88 14.24 8.86 9.56
CA ASP A 88 15.24 7.83 9.86
C ASP A 88 15.32 7.60 11.38
N THR A 89 16.14 6.63 11.80
CA THR A 89 16.35 6.31 13.22
C THR A 89 16.92 7.49 14.03
N ASP A 90 17.47 8.49 13.35
CA ASP A 90 18.13 9.65 13.96
C ASP A 90 17.19 10.87 13.99
N TYR A 91 15.90 10.70 13.63
CA TYR A 91 14.92 11.77 13.47
C TYR A 91 15.38 12.89 12.51
N SER A 92 16.30 12.58 11.60
CA SER A 92 16.78 13.53 10.63
C SER A 92 15.70 13.71 9.56
N HIS A 93 15.22 14.95 9.39
CA HIS A 93 14.18 15.31 8.42
C HIS A 93 14.77 15.64 7.04
N ALA A 94 15.79 14.91 6.61
CA ALA A 94 16.39 15.17 5.31
C ALA A 94 15.46 14.66 4.20
N PRO A 95 15.00 15.53 3.27
CA PRO A 95 14.24 15.07 2.12
C PRO A 95 15.16 14.20 1.24
N ALA A 96 14.79 12.93 1.08
CA ALA A 96 15.41 12.08 0.08
C ALA A 96 14.86 12.47 -1.29
N SER A 97 15.74 12.95 -2.17
CA SER A 97 15.40 13.11 -3.59
C SER A 97 15.45 11.74 -4.25
N THR A 98 14.30 11.25 -4.71
CA THR A 98 14.17 9.97 -5.39
C THR A 98 13.53 10.22 -6.75
N PRO A 99 14.32 10.48 -7.81
CA PRO A 99 13.78 10.87 -9.13
C PRO A 99 12.74 9.89 -9.70
N ARG A 100 12.85 8.61 -9.32
CA ARG A 100 11.98 7.51 -9.74
C ARG A 100 10.98 7.03 -8.68
N GLY A 101 10.90 7.68 -7.52
CA GLY A 101 10.11 7.21 -6.39
C GLY A 101 10.88 6.32 -5.43
N MET A 102 10.21 5.92 -4.34
CA MET A 102 10.78 5.05 -3.29
C MET A 102 11.07 3.62 -3.79
N LEU A 103 10.32 3.18 -4.81
CA LEU A 103 10.37 1.84 -5.38
C LEU A 103 10.41 1.93 -6.91
N PRO A 104 11.59 2.22 -7.50
CA PRO A 104 11.73 2.52 -8.92
C PRO A 104 11.22 1.45 -9.88
N SER A 105 11.28 0.17 -9.49
CA SER A 105 10.82 -0.95 -10.31
C SER A 105 9.30 -1.15 -10.28
N ALA A 106 8.59 -0.57 -9.31
CA ALA A 106 7.14 -0.66 -9.22
C ALA A 106 6.44 0.44 -10.03
N PRO A 107 5.19 0.24 -10.48
CA PRO A 107 4.36 1.29 -11.07
C PRO A 107 4.28 2.54 -10.21
N ARG A 108 4.21 3.72 -10.84
CA ARG A 108 4.22 5.01 -10.14
C ARG A 108 2.99 5.25 -9.26
N ASP A 109 1.87 4.63 -9.61
CA ASP A 109 0.62 4.67 -8.85
C ASP A 109 0.58 3.66 -7.69
N THR A 110 1.66 2.89 -7.49
CA THR A 110 1.75 1.97 -6.36
C THR A 110 1.66 2.74 -5.04
N VAL A 111 0.69 2.34 -4.21
CA VAL A 111 0.57 2.78 -2.82
C VAL A 111 1.03 1.69 -1.87
N ILE A 112 1.66 2.08 -0.76
CA ILE A 112 2.34 1.14 0.13
C ILE A 112 1.98 1.42 1.59
N ALA A 113 1.44 0.41 2.27
CA ALA A 113 1.37 0.42 3.73
C ALA A 113 2.64 -0.27 4.28
N ILE A 114 3.37 0.37 5.19
CA ILE A 114 4.63 -0.14 5.74
C ILE A 114 4.54 -0.19 7.27
N GLY A 115 4.99 -1.28 7.88
CA GLY A 115 5.13 -1.40 9.33
C GLY A 115 6.54 -1.81 9.78
N THR A 116 6.84 -1.55 11.06
CA THR A 116 8.19 -1.59 11.66
C THR A 116 8.91 -2.95 11.63
N GLY A 117 8.22 -4.05 11.30
CA GLY A 117 8.81 -5.39 11.09
C GLY A 117 9.02 -5.75 9.61
N GLY A 118 8.99 -4.76 8.72
CA GLY A 118 9.10 -4.96 7.28
C GLY A 118 7.86 -5.56 6.62
N GLN A 119 6.74 -5.62 7.35
CA GLN A 119 5.44 -5.94 6.77
C GLN A 119 5.02 -4.82 5.81
N LYS A 120 4.65 -5.22 4.60
CA LYS A 120 4.28 -4.30 3.52
C LYS A 120 3.08 -4.82 2.75
N LEU A 121 2.20 -3.90 2.37
CA LEU A 121 1.15 -4.13 1.40
C LEU A 121 1.34 -3.15 0.26
N PHE A 122 1.60 -3.66 -0.92
CA PHE A 122 1.71 -2.88 -2.14
C PHE A 122 0.45 -3.09 -2.97
N VAL A 123 -0.08 -1.99 -3.52
CA VAL A 123 -1.26 -2.02 -4.39
C VAL A 123 -1.00 -1.10 -5.58
N SER A 124 -1.10 -1.64 -6.78
CA SER A 124 -0.96 -0.89 -8.04
C SER A 124 -2.26 -0.97 -8.82
N PRO A 125 -3.10 0.08 -8.77
CA PRO A 125 -4.32 0.17 -9.58
C PRO A 125 -4.10 -0.06 -11.08
N GLN A 126 -3.02 0.49 -11.63
CA GLN A 126 -2.66 0.42 -13.05
C GLN A 126 -2.49 -1.03 -13.49
N THR A 127 -1.80 -1.84 -12.69
CA THR A 127 -1.53 -3.25 -13.05
C THR A 127 -2.50 -4.24 -12.43
N GLY A 128 -3.39 -3.80 -11.55
CA GLY A 128 -4.26 -4.66 -10.75
C GLY A 128 -3.51 -5.56 -9.76
N LEU A 129 -2.23 -5.29 -9.49
CA LEU A 129 -1.40 -6.12 -8.62
C LEU A 129 -1.60 -5.75 -7.14
N VAL A 130 -1.68 -6.79 -6.31
CA VAL A 130 -1.61 -6.71 -4.85
C VAL A 130 -0.51 -7.64 -4.35
N VAL A 131 0.45 -7.09 -3.63
CA VAL A 131 1.57 -7.85 -3.06
C VAL A 131 1.58 -7.66 -1.55
N SER A 132 1.51 -8.76 -0.81
CA SER A 132 1.53 -8.75 0.65
C SER A 132 2.79 -9.45 1.18
N CYS A 133 3.60 -8.72 1.92
CA CYS A 133 4.78 -9.22 2.63
C CYS A 133 4.56 -9.05 4.13
N ILE A 134 4.80 -10.09 4.93
CA ILE A 134 4.65 -10.03 6.41
C ILE A 134 5.98 -10.02 7.15
N THR A 135 7.08 -10.06 6.41
CA THR A 135 8.45 -10.02 6.90
C THR A 135 9.29 -9.24 5.90
N GLY A 136 10.38 -8.65 6.38
CA GLY A 136 11.35 -7.97 5.54
C GLY A 136 12.11 -6.90 6.32
N LYS A 137 12.87 -6.09 5.59
CA LYS A 137 13.50 -4.90 6.15
C LYS A 137 12.49 -3.75 6.20
N PHE A 138 12.52 -2.95 7.26
CA PHE A 138 11.59 -1.84 7.44
C PHE A 138 11.90 -0.67 6.49
N ILE A 139 13.14 -0.15 6.56
CA ILE A 139 13.58 1.06 5.85
C ILE A 139 14.19 0.73 4.48
N ASP A 140 14.93 -0.37 4.38
CA ASP A 140 15.61 -0.76 3.14
C ASP A 140 14.62 -1.42 2.17
N THR A 141 14.46 -0.81 0.99
CA THR A 141 13.56 -1.26 -0.08
C THR A 141 14.29 -2.04 -1.18
N SER A 142 15.58 -2.37 -1.03
CA SER A 142 16.37 -3.08 -2.04
C SER A 142 15.77 -4.43 -2.43
N ASP A 143 15.34 -5.21 -1.44
CA ASP A 143 14.71 -6.51 -1.64
C ASP A 143 13.30 -6.35 -2.26
N ASP A 144 12.55 -5.33 -1.84
CA ASP A 144 11.26 -5.00 -2.46
C ASP A 144 11.45 -4.63 -3.93
N ASN A 145 12.50 -3.85 -4.25
CA ASN A 145 12.76 -3.40 -5.61
C ASN A 145 13.16 -4.57 -6.51
N ARG A 146 13.94 -5.53 -6.00
CA ARG A 146 14.25 -6.78 -6.71
C ARG A 146 12.99 -7.61 -6.98
N LEU A 147 12.13 -7.76 -5.98
CA LEU A 147 10.84 -8.43 -6.14
C LEU A 147 10.01 -7.79 -7.26
N TRP A 148 9.90 -6.46 -7.25
CA TRP A 148 9.16 -5.74 -8.27
C TRP A 148 9.78 -5.85 -9.66
N THR A 149 11.10 -5.83 -9.78
CA THR A 149 11.76 -6.13 -11.07
C THR A 149 11.30 -7.50 -11.60
N CYS A 150 11.38 -8.55 -10.80
CA CYS A 150 10.96 -9.89 -11.22
C CYS A 150 9.46 -9.98 -11.56
N LEU A 151 8.60 -9.30 -10.79
CA LEU A 151 7.16 -9.28 -11.07
C LEU A 151 6.84 -8.59 -12.41
N MET A 152 7.52 -7.48 -12.69
CA MET A 152 7.31 -6.72 -13.92
C MET A 152 7.86 -7.45 -15.15
N GLU A 153 8.90 -8.25 -14.98
CA GLU A 153 9.43 -9.16 -16.02
C GLU A 153 8.50 -10.37 -16.25
N ALA A 154 7.97 -10.97 -15.18
CA ALA A 154 7.16 -12.18 -15.24
C ALA A 154 5.71 -11.96 -15.66
N CYS A 155 5.16 -10.76 -15.46
CA CYS A 155 3.79 -10.42 -15.85
C CYS A 155 3.70 -9.23 -16.82
N PRO A 156 4.15 -9.37 -18.08
CA PRO A 156 4.03 -8.31 -19.09
C PRO A 156 2.58 -7.96 -19.43
N GLU A 157 1.64 -8.88 -19.22
CA GLU A 157 0.22 -8.72 -19.56
C GLU A 157 -0.52 -7.82 -18.55
N ALA A 158 -0.12 -7.86 -17.27
CA ALA A 158 -0.60 -6.92 -16.25
C ALA A 158 -0.20 -5.46 -16.57
N LEU A 159 0.79 -5.25 -17.44
CA LEU A 159 1.22 -3.94 -17.92
C LEU A 159 0.40 -3.45 -19.13
N ARG A 160 -0.33 -4.34 -19.84
CA ARG A 160 -1.08 -4.00 -21.07
C ARG A 160 -2.54 -3.61 -20.82
N GLY A 161 -3.14 -4.01 -19.70
CA GLY A 161 -4.55 -3.76 -19.39
C GLY A 161 -4.90 -2.32 -18.99
N ALA A 162 -3.90 -1.47 -18.73
CA ALA A 162 -4.10 -0.12 -18.19
C ALA A 162 -4.18 1.00 -19.25
N THR A 163 -4.08 0.67 -20.53
CA THR A 163 -4.28 1.63 -21.64
C THR A 163 -5.71 1.62 -22.19
N GLY A 164 -6.63 0.89 -21.56
CA GLY A 164 -7.99 0.69 -22.06
C GLY A 164 -9.08 0.99 -21.01
N LEU A 165 -9.26 2.25 -20.63
CA LEU A 165 -10.53 2.76 -20.10
C LEU A 165 -10.93 4.04 -20.84
N SER A 166 -11.32 3.88 -22.11
CA SER A 166 -12.51 4.48 -22.72
C SER A 166 -12.52 4.11 -24.20
N GLY A 167 -13.65 3.61 -24.67
CA GLY A 167 -13.79 3.07 -26.01
C GLY A 167 -14.88 2.04 -25.97
N ASP A 168 -16.11 2.54 -25.86
CA ASP A 168 -17.32 1.86 -26.31
C ASP A 168 -16.99 0.85 -27.41
N ARG A 169 -17.48 -0.38 -27.25
CA ARG A 169 -17.64 -1.27 -28.39
C ARG A 169 -19.03 -1.90 -28.37
N PRO A 170 -19.60 -2.10 -29.57
CA PRO A 170 -21.03 -2.11 -29.87
C PRO A 170 -21.78 -3.31 -29.31
#